data_AF-A0A962Y741-F1
#
_entry.id   AF-A0A962Y741-F1
#
_cell.length_a   1.000
_cell.length_b   1.000
_cell.length_c   1.000
_cell.angle_alpha   90.00
_cell.angle_beta   90.00
_cell.angle_gamma   90.00
#
_symmetry.space_group_name_H-M   'P 1'
#
loop_
_entity.id
_entity.type
_entity.pdbx_description
1 polymer ?
#
loop_
_entity_poly.entity_id
_entity_poly.type
_entity_poly.pdbx_seq_one_letter_code
_entity_poly.pdbx_strand_id
1 'polypeptide(L)'
;MSSSKITIDGNEAAARIAHLTNEVVAIYPITPASPMGEWADDWSATGVTNLWDTVPQVIEMQSEAGAAGAIHGALQAGALATSFTASQGLLLMIPNMYKIAGELTPTVLHVAARSLAAQALSIFGDHSDVMACRATGYAMLCSASVQEVQDFALIAQAATLQGRIPVLHFFDGFRTSHEVDKISEIDRATVRALIDENLVIAHRKRAMSPDRPVLRGTSQNPDVYFQGRESVNTYYSEFPNIVEAVMQRFGELTGRHYGLFEYLGASDAERVIILMGSGIGAAEEAVETMVARGEKVGMVKVRLFRPFSPAHLLAALPDSVRRIAVLDRSKEPGADGEPLYKDVLTAFFQAFADSERTLMPRITGGRFGLSSKEFTPAMIAAVFAELARDKPKNNFTIGIHDDVSYTSLDWDDSFKPDAATGITRCVFYGLGSDGTVSANKNSIKIIGENTDQHVQGYFQYDSKKA
;
A
#
# COMPACT_ATOMS: atom_id res chain seq x y z
N MET A 1 -24.25 12.38 -4.41
CA MET A 1 -24.37 12.94 -3.05
C MET A 1 -23.09 13.71 -2.77
N SER A 2 -23.16 14.90 -2.16
CA SER A 2 -21.94 15.67 -1.88
C SER A 2 -21.17 15.00 -0.75
N SER A 3 -20.02 14.39 -1.06
CA SER A 3 -19.11 13.85 -0.04
C SER A 3 -18.62 14.99 0.86
N SER A 4 -18.67 14.79 2.17
CA SER A 4 -17.93 15.64 3.11
C SER A 4 -16.43 15.59 2.75
N LYS A 5 -15.72 16.70 2.91
CA LYS A 5 -14.27 16.77 2.68
C LYS A 5 -13.57 17.13 3.98
N ILE A 6 -12.46 16.46 4.25
CA ILE A 6 -11.66 16.62 5.47
C ILE A 6 -10.17 16.74 5.12
N THR A 7 -9.40 17.42 5.97
CA THR A 7 -7.97 17.67 5.73
C THR A 7 -7.13 16.95 6.79
N ILE A 8 -6.59 15.79 6.42
CA ILE A 8 -5.95 14.84 7.33
C ILE A 8 -4.72 14.20 6.68
N ASP A 9 -3.92 13.45 7.44
CA ASP A 9 -2.83 12.64 6.89
C ASP A 9 -3.20 11.17 6.66
N GLY A 10 -2.29 10.44 6.00
CA GLY A 10 -2.50 9.01 5.71
C GLY A 10 -2.66 8.14 6.96
N ASN A 11 -1.96 8.45 8.06
CA ASN A 11 -2.12 7.71 9.31
C ASN A 11 -3.52 7.89 9.89
N GLU A 12 -4.02 9.13 9.99
CA GLU A 12 -5.37 9.41 10.47
C GLU A 12 -6.45 8.80 9.56
N ALA A 13 -6.22 8.81 8.23
CA ALA A 13 -7.09 8.18 7.24
C ALA A 13 -7.23 6.65 7.44
N ALA A 14 -6.12 5.94 7.65
CA ALA A 14 -6.13 4.51 7.91
C ALA A 14 -6.75 4.19 9.28
N ALA A 15 -6.34 4.92 10.33
CA ALA A 15 -6.79 4.70 11.69
C ALA A 15 -8.30 4.86 11.83
N ARG A 16 -8.91 5.86 11.18
CA ARG A 16 -10.37 6.10 11.26
C ARG A 16 -11.18 4.91 10.78
N ILE A 17 -10.79 4.31 9.66
CA ILE A 17 -11.46 3.12 9.13
C ILE A 17 -11.17 1.90 10.01
N ALA A 18 -9.90 1.71 10.40
CA ALA A 18 -9.50 0.59 11.25
C ALA A 18 -10.25 0.58 12.60
N HIS A 19 -10.39 1.74 13.25
CA HIS A 19 -11.15 1.93 14.49
C HIS A 19 -12.64 1.65 14.27
N LEU A 20 -13.21 2.17 13.19
CA LEU A 20 -14.63 1.99 12.88
C LEU A 20 -15.01 0.53 12.57
N THR A 21 -14.08 -0.28 12.05
CA THR A 21 -14.39 -1.65 11.59
C THR A 21 -13.84 -2.78 12.49
N ASN A 22 -13.24 -2.47 13.64
CA ASN A 22 -12.66 -3.48 14.54
C ASN A 22 -13.13 -3.31 15.99
N GLU A 23 -12.96 -4.37 16.78
CA GLU A 23 -13.29 -4.43 18.21
C GLU A 23 -12.03 -4.38 19.07
N VAL A 24 -10.92 -4.94 18.57
CA VAL A 24 -9.64 -5.02 19.28
C VAL A 24 -8.53 -4.41 18.41
N VAL A 25 -7.72 -3.56 19.00
CA VAL A 25 -6.57 -2.92 18.35
C VAL A 25 -5.34 -3.18 19.22
N ALA A 26 -4.56 -4.21 18.91
CA ALA A 26 -3.31 -4.48 19.64
C ALA A 26 -2.17 -3.73 18.95
N ILE A 27 -1.43 -2.92 19.71
CA ILE A 27 -0.43 -1.99 19.18
C ILE A 27 0.92 -2.14 19.86
N TYR A 28 1.95 -1.63 19.18
CA TYR A 28 3.24 -1.29 19.76
C TYR A 28 3.82 -0.12 18.95
N PRO A 29 4.34 0.94 19.59
CA PRO A 29 4.73 2.15 18.89
C PRO A 29 6.00 1.97 18.06
N ILE A 30 5.92 2.26 16.76
CA ILE A 30 7.06 2.32 15.84
C ILE A 30 6.85 3.38 14.76
N THR A 31 7.78 4.33 14.63
CA THR A 31 7.75 5.34 13.56
C THR A 31 7.84 4.69 12.18
N PRO A 32 7.08 5.12 11.15
CA PRO A 32 6.10 6.20 11.12
C PRO A 32 4.64 5.76 11.35
N ALA A 33 4.41 4.58 11.94
CA ALA A 33 3.08 4.00 12.15
C ALA A 33 2.45 4.36 13.51
N SER A 34 3.25 4.79 14.51
CA SER A 34 2.74 5.14 15.86
C SER A 34 1.50 6.06 15.87
N PRO A 35 1.41 7.11 15.02
CA PRO A 35 0.24 8.00 15.04
C PRO A 35 -1.08 7.28 14.79
N MET A 36 -1.11 6.16 14.06
CA MET A 36 -2.35 5.38 13.88
C MET A 36 -2.84 4.77 15.20
N GLY A 37 -1.93 4.25 16.02
CA GLY A 37 -2.24 3.69 17.33
C GLY A 37 -2.66 4.77 18.32
N GLU A 38 -2.00 5.92 18.29
CA GLU A 38 -2.32 7.10 19.10
C GLU A 38 -3.74 7.62 18.79
N TRP A 39 -4.10 7.77 17.51
CA TRP A 39 -5.45 8.16 17.11
C TRP A 39 -6.52 7.16 17.58
N ALA A 40 -6.25 5.86 17.43
CA ALA A 40 -7.18 4.83 17.88
C ALA A 40 -7.37 4.88 19.41
N ASP A 41 -6.30 5.09 20.16
CA ASP A 41 -6.35 5.21 21.63
C ASP A 41 -7.13 6.45 22.07
N ASP A 42 -6.84 7.61 21.49
CA ASP A 42 -7.53 8.88 21.78
C ASP A 42 -9.05 8.79 21.53
N TRP A 43 -9.45 8.19 20.40
CA TRP A 43 -10.86 7.97 20.07
C TRP A 43 -11.53 7.00 21.04
N SER A 44 -10.86 5.91 21.41
CA SER A 44 -11.40 4.97 22.40
C SER A 44 -11.49 5.59 23.80
N ALA A 45 -10.51 6.38 24.22
CA ALA A 45 -10.50 7.09 25.51
C ALA A 45 -11.63 8.13 25.61
N THR A 46 -11.99 8.75 24.49
CA THR A 46 -13.11 9.73 24.40
C THR A 46 -14.47 9.09 24.12
N GLY A 47 -14.54 7.76 24.02
CA GLY A 47 -15.80 7.01 23.86
C GLY A 47 -16.36 7.00 22.44
N VAL A 48 -15.54 7.26 21.42
CA VAL A 48 -15.92 7.07 20.02
C VAL A 48 -16.18 5.58 19.79
N THR A 49 -17.30 5.26 19.15
CA THR A 49 -17.75 3.88 18.93
C THR A 49 -17.48 3.42 17.50
N ASN A 50 -17.32 2.11 17.34
CA ASN A 50 -17.21 1.45 16.06
C ASN A 50 -18.57 1.28 15.35
N LEU A 51 -18.60 0.49 14.27
CA LEU A 51 -19.80 0.24 13.50
C LEU A 51 -20.93 -0.44 14.30
N TRP A 52 -20.61 -1.11 15.41
CA TRP A 52 -21.55 -1.84 16.27
C TRP A 52 -21.75 -1.16 17.62
N ASP A 53 -21.56 0.16 17.67
CA ASP A 53 -21.80 0.99 18.86
C ASP A 53 -20.98 0.54 20.10
N THR A 54 -19.86 -0.14 19.87
CA THR A 54 -18.91 -0.58 20.90
C THR A 54 -17.64 0.26 20.80
N VAL A 55 -17.05 0.62 21.94
CA VAL A 55 -15.76 1.32 21.96
C VAL A 55 -14.64 0.28 21.73
N PRO A 56 -13.82 0.40 20.67
CA PRO A 56 -12.71 -0.52 20.42
C PRO A 56 -11.73 -0.56 21.58
N GLN A 57 -11.26 -1.75 21.94
CA GLN A 57 -10.25 -1.92 22.98
C GLN A 57 -8.85 -1.78 22.36
N VAL A 58 -8.14 -0.72 22.76
CA VAL A 58 -6.73 -0.52 22.38
C VAL A 58 -5.83 -1.11 23.46
N ILE A 59 -4.86 -1.92 23.06
CA ILE A 59 -3.98 -2.66 23.97
C ILE A 59 -2.53 -2.51 23.51
N GLU A 60 -1.72 -1.82 24.29
CA GLU A 60 -0.28 -1.77 24.08
C GLU A 60 0.38 -3.07 24.59
N MET A 61 1.12 -3.74 23.73
CA MET A 61 1.85 -4.96 24.07
C MET A 61 3.32 -4.65 24.40
N GLN A 62 4.09 -5.66 24.81
CA GLN A 62 5.52 -5.49 25.10
C GLN A 62 6.42 -5.39 23.85
N SER A 63 5.90 -5.80 22.69
CA SER A 63 6.53 -5.72 21.37
C SER A 63 5.51 -6.02 20.27
N GLU A 64 5.87 -5.77 19.00
CA GLU A 64 5.04 -6.14 17.85
C GLU A 64 4.83 -7.66 17.72
N ALA A 65 5.76 -8.49 18.20
CA ALA A 65 5.54 -9.94 18.28
C ALA A 65 4.40 -10.27 19.26
N GLY A 66 4.34 -9.55 20.39
CA GLY A 66 3.23 -9.62 21.35
C GLY A 66 1.91 -9.13 20.74
N ALA A 67 1.93 -8.00 20.04
CA ALA A 67 0.77 -7.46 19.33
C ALA A 67 0.21 -8.44 18.29
N ALA A 68 1.07 -9.06 17.48
CA ALA A 68 0.66 -10.07 16.51
C ALA A 68 0.04 -11.32 17.16
N GLY A 69 0.60 -11.77 18.29
CA GLY A 69 0.03 -12.88 19.06
C GLY A 69 -1.31 -12.54 19.72
N ALA A 70 -1.44 -11.30 20.25
CA ALA A 70 -2.69 -10.81 20.82
C ALA A 70 -3.80 -10.73 19.76
N ILE A 71 -3.49 -10.24 18.57
CA ILE A 71 -4.43 -10.21 17.44
C ILE A 71 -4.79 -11.63 17.01
N HIS A 72 -3.81 -12.53 16.87
CA HIS A 72 -4.10 -13.93 16.55
C HIS A 72 -5.09 -14.52 17.56
N GLY A 73 -4.84 -14.34 18.86
CA GLY A 73 -5.74 -14.79 19.92
C GLY A 73 -7.14 -14.16 19.85
N ALA A 74 -7.24 -12.84 19.68
CA ALA A 74 -8.51 -12.12 19.57
C ALA A 74 -9.35 -12.59 18.38
N LEU A 75 -8.70 -12.79 17.22
CA LEU A 75 -9.36 -13.30 16.03
C LEU A 75 -9.86 -14.74 16.22
N GLN A 76 -9.06 -15.60 16.88
CA GLN A 76 -9.47 -16.96 17.21
C GLN A 76 -10.62 -16.99 18.23
N ALA A 77 -10.73 -15.99 19.10
CA ALA A 77 -11.86 -15.80 20.01
C ALA A 77 -13.10 -15.17 19.34
N GLY A 78 -13.02 -14.80 18.05
CA GLY A 78 -14.14 -14.30 17.26
C GLY A 78 -14.29 -12.79 17.23
N ALA A 79 -13.39 -12.03 17.85
CA ALA A 79 -13.37 -10.58 17.71
C ALA A 79 -12.81 -10.19 16.33
N LEU A 80 -13.23 -9.04 15.81
CA LEU A 80 -12.51 -8.37 14.72
C LEU A 80 -11.34 -7.59 15.31
N ALA A 81 -10.14 -7.83 14.80
CA ALA A 81 -8.92 -7.26 15.34
C ALA A 81 -7.96 -6.76 14.24
N THR A 82 -7.21 -5.72 14.56
CA THR A 82 -6.24 -5.07 13.67
C THR A 82 -4.98 -4.59 14.44
N SER A 83 -3.94 -4.21 13.69
CA SER A 83 -2.72 -3.58 14.20
C SER A 83 -2.21 -2.50 13.25
N PHE A 84 -1.31 -1.68 13.78
CA PHE A 84 -0.51 -0.72 13.05
C PHE A 84 0.98 -1.03 13.27
N THR A 85 1.77 -1.12 12.21
CA THR A 85 3.22 -1.39 12.35
C THR A 85 4.03 -0.90 11.15
N ALA A 86 5.35 -1.04 11.21
CA ALA A 86 6.29 -0.72 10.14
C ALA A 86 7.63 -1.44 10.36
N SER A 87 8.44 -1.60 9.31
CA SER A 87 9.86 -1.96 9.39
C SER A 87 10.16 -3.15 10.32
N GLN A 88 11.00 -2.95 11.33
CA GLN A 88 11.40 -3.97 12.29
C GLN A 88 10.21 -4.58 13.02
N GLY A 89 9.19 -3.78 13.31
CA GLY A 89 7.98 -4.22 13.98
C GLY A 89 7.23 -5.23 13.13
N LEU A 90 7.10 -4.96 11.83
CA LEU A 90 6.48 -5.89 10.89
C LEU A 90 7.24 -7.21 10.81
N LEU A 91 8.58 -7.19 10.83
CA LEU A 91 9.38 -8.43 10.85
C LEU A 91 9.08 -9.30 12.07
N LEU A 92 8.82 -8.69 13.24
CA LEU A 92 8.46 -9.40 14.46
C LEU A 92 7.06 -10.03 14.39
N MET A 93 6.19 -9.56 13.49
CA MET A 93 4.86 -10.12 13.27
C MET A 93 4.86 -11.34 12.33
N ILE A 94 5.91 -11.52 11.49
CA ILE A 94 5.97 -12.56 10.45
C ILE A 94 5.57 -13.96 10.94
N PRO A 95 6.05 -14.47 12.10
CA PRO A 95 5.66 -15.81 12.56
C PRO A 95 4.16 -15.97 12.77
N ASN A 96 3.49 -14.94 13.31
CA ASN A 96 2.04 -14.95 13.50
C ASN A 96 1.29 -14.72 12.18
N MET A 97 1.86 -13.96 11.24
CA MET A 97 1.25 -13.80 9.91
C MET A 97 1.04 -15.15 9.20
N TYR A 98 2.03 -16.05 9.25
CA TYR A 98 1.88 -17.41 8.71
C TYR A 98 0.74 -18.18 9.38
N LYS A 99 0.55 -18.03 10.70
CA LYS A 99 -0.52 -18.69 11.46
C LYS A 99 -1.89 -18.13 11.09
N ILE A 100 -2.05 -16.81 11.09
CA ILE A 100 -3.31 -16.14 10.76
C ILE A 100 -3.74 -16.46 9.32
N ALA A 101 -2.81 -16.41 8.36
CA ALA A 101 -3.07 -16.75 6.96
C ALA A 101 -3.37 -18.24 6.76
N GLY A 102 -2.60 -19.13 7.39
CA GLY A 102 -2.82 -20.58 7.33
C GLY A 102 -4.15 -21.02 7.94
N GLU A 103 -4.69 -20.24 8.88
CA GLU A 103 -5.99 -20.49 9.50
C GLU A 103 -7.16 -19.79 8.78
N LEU A 104 -6.91 -19.14 7.64
CA LEU A 104 -7.91 -18.43 6.83
C LEU A 104 -8.79 -17.51 7.69
N THR A 105 -8.11 -16.63 8.43
CA THR A 105 -8.73 -15.77 9.43
C THR A 105 -8.67 -14.31 8.95
N PRO A 106 -9.83 -13.64 8.81
CA PRO A 106 -9.90 -12.28 8.27
C PRO A 106 -9.32 -11.27 9.25
N THR A 107 -8.44 -10.41 8.78
CA THR A 107 -7.89 -9.25 9.51
C THR A 107 -7.16 -8.35 8.51
N VAL A 108 -6.99 -7.08 8.88
CA VAL A 108 -6.17 -6.13 8.15
C VAL A 108 -5.06 -5.64 9.05
N LEU A 109 -3.81 -5.73 8.59
CA LEU A 109 -2.67 -5.05 9.18
C LEU A 109 -2.36 -3.80 8.36
N HIS A 110 -2.30 -2.65 9.02
CA HIS A 110 -2.03 -1.37 8.38
C HIS A 110 -0.56 -0.99 8.56
N VAL A 111 0.15 -0.80 7.46
CA VAL A 111 1.60 -0.59 7.46
C VAL A 111 1.99 0.70 6.77
N ALA A 112 2.62 1.60 7.54
CA ALA A 112 3.35 2.72 6.98
C ALA A 112 4.74 2.24 6.57
N ALA A 113 4.85 1.72 5.34
CA ALA A 113 6.00 0.97 4.82
C ALA A 113 7.30 1.76 4.96
N ARG A 114 8.31 1.12 5.57
CA ARG A 114 9.55 1.75 6.05
C ARG A 114 10.76 0.85 5.79
N SER A 115 11.89 1.48 5.49
CA SER A 115 13.19 0.81 5.35
C SER A 115 13.50 -0.14 6.51
N LEU A 116 14.09 -1.29 6.18
CA LEU A 116 14.72 -2.16 7.17
C LEU A 116 16.12 -1.65 7.53
N ALA A 117 16.50 -1.81 8.80
CA ALA A 117 17.86 -1.55 9.26
C ALA A 117 18.82 -2.58 8.65
N ALA A 118 19.68 -2.12 7.74
CA ALA A 118 20.72 -2.91 7.09
C ALA A 118 22.10 -2.36 7.46
N GLN A 119 22.75 -1.58 6.57
CA GLN A 119 24.00 -0.87 6.89
C GLN A 119 23.79 0.26 7.92
N ALA A 120 22.56 0.76 8.02
CA ALA A 120 22.13 1.76 9.00
C ALA A 120 20.63 1.62 9.25
N LEU A 121 20.16 2.14 10.39
CA LEU A 121 18.74 2.35 10.63
C LEU A 121 18.23 3.48 9.74
N SER A 122 17.04 3.32 9.18
CA SER A 122 16.26 4.43 8.65
C SER A 122 14.81 4.34 9.11
N ILE A 123 14.26 5.49 9.51
CA ILE A 123 12.84 5.62 9.84
C ILE A 123 11.97 5.91 8.60
N PHE A 124 12.60 6.17 7.45
CA PHE A 124 11.92 6.68 6.27
C PHE A 124 11.35 5.58 5.37
N GLY A 125 10.43 5.97 4.50
CA GLY A 125 9.60 5.06 3.71
C GLY A 125 10.30 4.42 2.51
N ASP A 126 10.21 3.09 2.44
CA ASP A 126 10.37 2.25 1.24
C ASP A 126 9.65 0.90 1.50
N HIS A 127 9.68 -0.03 0.55
CA HIS A 127 8.91 -1.29 0.62
C HIS A 127 9.70 -2.48 1.18
N SER A 128 10.90 -2.29 1.73
CA SER A 128 11.75 -3.40 2.17
C SER A 128 11.08 -4.29 3.22
N ASP A 129 10.28 -3.70 4.10
CA ASP A 129 9.56 -4.40 5.15
C ASP A 129 8.39 -5.22 4.63
N VAL A 130 7.50 -4.63 3.84
CA VAL A 130 6.35 -5.32 3.24
C VAL A 130 6.82 -6.42 2.27
N MET A 131 7.92 -6.21 1.55
CA MET A 131 8.51 -7.24 0.68
C MET A 131 9.09 -8.43 1.44
N ALA A 132 9.49 -8.26 2.70
CA ALA A 132 9.90 -9.37 3.58
C ALA A 132 8.71 -10.26 4.01
N CYS A 133 7.47 -9.76 3.89
CA CYS A 133 6.26 -10.48 4.27
C CYS A 133 5.56 -11.18 3.10
N ARG A 134 6.03 -11.03 1.86
CA ARG A 134 5.31 -11.51 0.65
C ARG A 134 5.05 -13.03 0.59
N ALA A 135 5.77 -13.82 1.37
CA ALA A 135 5.62 -15.29 1.44
C ALA A 135 4.69 -15.76 2.57
N THR A 136 4.22 -14.86 3.44
CA THR A 136 3.43 -15.21 4.64
C THR A 136 2.03 -15.75 4.33
N GLY A 137 1.51 -15.48 3.12
CA GLY A 137 0.12 -15.76 2.76
C GLY A 137 -0.83 -14.59 3.00
N TYR A 138 -0.33 -13.42 3.44
CA TYR A 138 -1.15 -12.22 3.43
C TYR A 138 -1.36 -11.72 2.00
N ALA A 139 -2.58 -11.29 1.70
CA ALA A 139 -2.82 -10.42 0.56
C ALA A 139 -2.13 -9.07 0.81
N MET A 140 -1.68 -8.38 -0.24
CA MET A 140 -0.94 -7.12 -0.11
C MET A 140 -1.59 -6.08 -1.00
N LEU A 141 -2.20 -5.07 -0.38
CA LEU A 141 -2.93 -3.99 -1.05
C LEU A 141 -2.21 -2.66 -0.79
N CYS A 142 -1.77 -1.98 -1.85
CA CYS A 142 -0.96 -0.76 -1.77
C CYS A 142 -1.75 0.49 -2.14
N SER A 143 -1.69 1.49 -1.28
CA SER A 143 -2.25 2.83 -1.51
C SER A 143 -1.15 3.82 -1.91
N ALA A 144 -1.44 4.67 -2.89
CA ALA A 144 -0.50 5.66 -3.42
C ALA A 144 -0.74 7.09 -2.91
N SER A 145 -1.90 7.38 -2.32
CA SER A 145 -2.28 8.71 -1.83
C SER A 145 -3.07 8.63 -0.51
N VAL A 146 -3.23 9.74 0.19
CA VAL A 146 -4.01 9.81 1.45
C VAL A 146 -5.47 9.39 1.22
N GLN A 147 -6.06 9.77 0.08
CA GLN A 147 -7.41 9.33 -0.30
C GLN A 147 -7.47 7.80 -0.48
N GLU A 148 -6.52 7.22 -1.22
CA GLU A 148 -6.46 5.77 -1.41
C GLU A 148 -6.23 5.04 -0.08
N VAL A 149 -5.49 5.62 0.87
CA VAL A 149 -5.30 5.02 2.20
C VAL A 149 -6.64 4.82 2.93
N GLN A 150 -7.51 5.84 2.93
CA GLN A 150 -8.84 5.70 3.51
C GLN A 150 -9.66 4.63 2.77
N ASP A 151 -9.67 4.69 1.45
CA ASP A 151 -10.55 3.87 0.62
C ASP A 151 -10.12 2.39 0.67
N PHE A 152 -8.82 2.14 0.60
CA PHE A 152 -8.25 0.79 0.60
C PHE A 152 -8.22 0.17 1.98
N ALA A 153 -8.21 0.96 3.06
CA ALA A 153 -8.47 0.42 4.40
C ALA A 153 -9.86 -0.24 4.47
N LEU A 154 -10.89 0.39 3.88
CA LEU A 154 -12.24 -0.14 3.89
C LEU A 154 -12.40 -1.33 2.91
N ILE A 155 -11.85 -1.20 1.70
CA ILE A 155 -11.84 -2.28 0.70
C ILE A 155 -11.12 -3.51 1.25
N ALA A 156 -9.97 -3.34 1.91
CA ALA A 156 -9.24 -4.43 2.54
C ALA A 156 -10.08 -5.15 3.60
N GLN A 157 -10.79 -4.39 4.45
CA GLN A 157 -11.64 -4.97 5.49
C GLN A 157 -12.79 -5.80 4.89
N ALA A 158 -13.50 -5.25 3.90
CA ALA A 158 -14.59 -5.94 3.23
C ALA A 158 -14.10 -7.20 2.48
N ALA A 159 -13.00 -7.08 1.73
CA ALA A 159 -12.42 -8.18 0.97
C ALA A 159 -11.90 -9.30 1.89
N THR A 160 -11.24 -8.97 3.02
CA THR A 160 -10.75 -9.98 3.95
C THR A 160 -11.89 -10.79 4.56
N LEU A 161 -13.02 -10.15 4.92
CA LEU A 161 -14.20 -10.84 5.45
C LEU A 161 -14.80 -11.83 4.44
N GLN A 162 -14.83 -11.45 3.16
CA GLN A 162 -15.40 -12.27 2.09
C GLN A 162 -14.46 -13.41 1.66
N GLY A 163 -13.18 -13.10 1.43
CA GLY A 163 -12.19 -14.06 0.96
C GLY A 163 -11.47 -14.85 2.05
N ARG A 164 -11.62 -14.46 3.32
CA ARG A 164 -10.93 -15.05 4.50
C ARG A 164 -9.40 -15.03 4.44
N ILE A 165 -8.82 -14.31 3.48
CA ILE A 165 -7.38 -14.06 3.39
C ILE A 165 -7.09 -12.78 4.18
N PRO A 166 -6.16 -12.80 5.15
CA PRO A 166 -5.76 -11.58 5.85
C PRO A 166 -5.03 -10.63 4.90
N VAL A 167 -5.20 -9.32 5.08
CA VAL A 167 -4.69 -8.29 4.18
C VAL A 167 -3.65 -7.44 4.89
N LEU A 168 -2.51 -7.25 4.24
CA LEU A 168 -1.51 -6.24 4.56
C LEU A 168 -1.83 -5.02 3.70
N HIS A 169 -2.54 -4.04 4.27
CA HIS A 169 -2.78 -2.75 3.63
C HIS A 169 -1.62 -1.82 3.95
N PHE A 170 -0.90 -1.37 2.94
CA PHE A 170 0.30 -0.55 3.15
C PHE A 170 0.36 0.67 2.24
N PHE A 171 1.08 1.66 2.73
CA PHE A 171 1.31 2.95 2.08
C PHE A 171 2.66 3.51 2.53
N ASP A 172 3.22 4.43 1.75
CA ASP A 172 4.61 4.82 1.92
C ASP A 172 4.81 5.65 3.20
N GLY A 173 5.69 5.18 4.09
CA GLY A 173 6.04 5.87 5.32
C GLY A 173 6.57 7.27 5.05
N PHE A 174 6.09 8.25 5.83
CA PHE A 174 6.27 9.69 5.63
C PHE A 174 5.62 10.22 4.35
N ARG A 175 6.03 9.75 3.17
CA ARG A 175 5.61 10.28 1.87
C ARG A 175 4.10 10.24 1.65
N THR A 176 3.40 9.25 2.24
CA THR A 176 1.94 9.20 2.29
C THR A 176 1.43 9.26 3.73
N SER A 177 2.09 8.57 4.67
CA SER A 177 1.57 8.49 6.04
C SER A 177 1.55 9.82 6.80
N HIS A 178 2.42 10.76 6.44
CA HIS A 178 2.52 12.10 7.07
C HIS A 178 2.23 13.25 6.09
N GLU A 179 1.87 12.93 4.85
CA GLU A 179 1.37 13.93 3.92
C GLU A 179 -0.04 14.32 4.35
N VAL A 180 -0.27 15.61 4.59
CA VAL A 180 -1.59 16.15 4.87
C VAL A 180 -2.24 16.49 3.55
N ASP A 181 -3.44 15.98 3.30
CA ASP A 181 -4.18 16.18 2.06
C ASP A 181 -5.67 16.40 2.35
N LYS A 182 -6.36 17.06 1.42
CA LYS A 182 -7.81 17.23 1.47
C LYS A 182 -8.48 16.09 0.71
N ILE A 183 -9.11 15.19 1.47
CA ILE A 183 -9.75 13.99 0.94
C ILE A 183 -11.28 14.07 1.05
N SER A 184 -11.95 13.26 0.23
CA SER A 184 -13.37 12.94 0.35
C SER A 184 -13.56 11.90 1.45
N GLU A 185 -14.23 12.29 2.52
CA GLU A 185 -14.52 11.45 3.68
C GLU A 185 -15.49 10.30 3.31
N ILE A 186 -15.20 9.10 3.82
CA ILE A 186 -16.20 8.01 3.83
C ILE A 186 -17.06 8.14 5.08
N ASP A 187 -18.37 8.32 4.88
CA ASP A 187 -19.31 8.35 5.98
C ASP A 187 -19.62 6.94 6.55
N ARG A 188 -20.14 6.92 7.78
CA ARG A 188 -20.49 5.67 8.48
C ARG A 188 -21.52 4.83 7.72
N ALA A 189 -22.41 5.47 6.95
CA ALA A 189 -23.43 4.78 6.15
C ALA A 189 -22.80 3.98 5.01
N THR A 190 -21.81 4.54 4.32
CA THR A 190 -21.03 3.89 3.28
C THR A 190 -20.21 2.73 3.85
N VAL A 191 -19.57 2.91 5.01
CA VAL A 191 -18.89 1.81 5.70
C VAL A 191 -19.85 0.66 6.00
N ARG A 192 -21.03 0.97 6.57
CA ARG A 192 -22.07 -0.03 6.84
C ARG A 192 -22.58 -0.72 5.57
N ALA A 193 -22.69 0.01 4.47
CA ALA A 193 -23.14 -0.53 3.20
C ALA A 193 -22.10 -1.44 2.54
N LEU A 194 -20.80 -1.28 2.82
CA LEU A 194 -19.73 -2.12 2.26
C LEU A 194 -19.41 -3.35 3.15
N ILE A 195 -19.57 -3.27 4.46
CA ILE A 195 -19.34 -4.40 5.38
C ILE A 195 -20.58 -5.31 5.42
N ASP A 196 -20.45 -6.57 5.00
CA ASP A 196 -21.53 -7.56 5.10
C ASP A 196 -21.57 -8.19 6.50
N GLU A 197 -22.63 -7.87 7.25
CA GLU A 197 -22.88 -8.37 8.60
C GLU A 197 -22.96 -9.90 8.68
N ASN A 198 -23.39 -10.58 7.61
CA ASN A 198 -23.41 -12.05 7.59
C ASN A 198 -22.00 -12.64 7.63
N LEU A 199 -21.03 -11.98 7.00
CA LEU A 199 -19.63 -12.39 7.02
C LEU A 199 -18.98 -12.15 8.39
N VAL A 200 -19.35 -11.06 9.06
CA VAL A 200 -18.96 -10.78 10.45
C VAL A 200 -19.51 -11.86 11.40
N ILE A 201 -20.80 -12.18 11.27
CA ILE A 201 -21.42 -13.28 12.04
C ILE A 201 -20.76 -14.62 11.69
N ALA A 202 -20.41 -14.87 10.44
CA ALA A 202 -19.70 -16.08 10.04
C ALA A 202 -18.31 -16.17 10.68
N HIS A 203 -17.57 -15.05 10.80
CA HIS A 203 -16.32 -14.97 11.56
C HIS A 203 -16.51 -15.33 13.02
N ARG A 204 -17.47 -14.70 13.71
CA ARG A 204 -17.81 -15.02 15.10
C ARG A 204 -18.22 -16.48 15.27
N LYS A 205 -19.00 -17.03 14.33
CA LYS A 205 -19.37 -18.45 14.32
C LYS A 205 -18.19 -19.38 14.12
N ARG A 206 -16.99 -18.91 13.75
CA ARG A 206 -15.76 -19.72 13.71
C ARG A 206 -14.88 -19.53 14.95
N ALA A 207 -15.32 -18.78 15.96
CA ALA A 207 -14.56 -18.61 17.19
C ALA A 207 -14.31 -19.95 17.91
N MET A 208 -13.21 -20.02 18.65
CA MET A 208 -13.00 -21.03 19.68
C MET A 208 -13.98 -20.77 20.83
N SER A 209 -14.80 -21.77 21.13
CA SER A 209 -15.74 -21.72 22.27
C SER A 209 -15.79 -23.09 22.95
N PRO A 210 -15.81 -23.15 24.29
CA PRO A 210 -15.99 -24.40 25.02
C PRO A 210 -17.34 -25.07 24.75
N ASP A 211 -18.37 -24.31 24.33
CA ASP A 211 -19.69 -24.86 23.98
C ASP A 211 -19.69 -25.60 22.64
N ARG A 212 -18.72 -25.28 21.77
CA ARG A 212 -18.55 -25.92 20.46
C ARG A 212 -17.07 -26.03 20.07
N PRO A 213 -16.31 -26.87 20.79
CA PRO A 213 -14.86 -26.87 20.73
C PRO A 213 -14.36 -27.39 19.39
N VAL A 214 -13.29 -26.77 18.89
CA VAL A 214 -12.55 -27.20 17.71
C VAL A 214 -11.06 -27.16 18.03
N LEU A 215 -10.30 -28.13 17.51
CA LEU A 215 -8.85 -28.14 17.62
C LEU A 215 -8.22 -27.37 16.46
N ARG A 216 -7.25 -26.50 16.74
CA ARG A 216 -6.49 -25.73 15.74
C ARG A 216 -5.01 -25.74 16.08
N GLY A 217 -4.16 -25.49 15.08
CA GLY A 217 -2.71 -25.44 15.29
C GLY A 217 -2.08 -26.77 15.71
N THR A 218 -2.58 -27.88 15.17
CA THR A 218 -2.02 -29.23 15.42
C THR A 218 -0.58 -29.35 14.92
N SER A 219 0.17 -30.30 15.48
CA SER A 219 1.39 -30.82 14.85
C SER A 219 1.02 -31.88 13.82
N GLN A 220 1.53 -31.76 12.60
CA GLN A 220 1.23 -32.67 11.48
C GLN A 220 2.53 -33.30 10.96
N ASN A 221 2.48 -34.60 10.68
CA ASN A 221 3.58 -35.34 10.08
C ASN A 221 3.61 -35.14 8.54
N PRO A 222 4.68 -35.60 7.85
CA PRO A 222 4.80 -35.46 6.40
C PRO A 222 3.70 -36.17 5.58
N ASP A 223 2.96 -37.09 6.18
CA ASP A 223 1.88 -37.84 5.56
C ASP A 223 0.66 -36.98 5.18
N VAL A 224 0.42 -35.87 5.90
CA VAL A 224 -0.75 -35.00 5.69
C VAL A 224 -0.42 -33.50 5.58
N TYR A 225 0.77 -33.06 6.01
CA TYR A 225 1.10 -31.63 6.05
C TYR A 225 0.99 -30.97 4.67
N PHE A 226 1.49 -31.63 3.62
CA PHE A 226 1.48 -31.05 2.28
C PHE A 226 0.05 -30.87 1.77
N GLN A 227 -0.81 -31.88 1.94
CA GLN A 227 -2.22 -31.84 1.57
C GLN A 227 -2.97 -30.74 2.34
N GLY A 228 -2.66 -30.59 3.64
CA GLY A 228 -3.19 -29.50 4.45
C GLY A 228 -2.76 -28.12 3.92
N ARG A 229 -1.49 -27.97 3.52
CA ARG A 229 -0.95 -26.71 3.01
C ARG A 229 -1.55 -26.27 1.68
N GLU A 230 -1.90 -27.22 0.81
CA GLU A 230 -2.54 -26.99 -0.50
C GLU A 230 -4.07 -26.81 -0.41
N SER A 231 -4.68 -27.16 0.73
CA SER A 231 -6.15 -27.08 0.90
C SER A 231 -6.74 -25.66 0.79
N VAL A 232 -5.87 -24.64 0.87
CA VAL A 232 -6.27 -23.23 0.83
C VAL A 232 -6.26 -22.61 -0.57
N ASN A 233 -5.77 -23.32 -1.60
CA ASN A 233 -5.48 -22.76 -2.92
C ASN A 233 -6.66 -22.04 -3.58
N THR A 234 -7.89 -22.57 -3.44
CA THR A 234 -9.09 -21.93 -3.98
C THR A 234 -9.36 -20.55 -3.35
N TYR A 235 -9.06 -20.36 -2.06
CA TYR A 235 -9.24 -19.06 -1.42
C TYR A 235 -8.31 -18.00 -2.02
N TYR A 236 -7.07 -18.37 -2.34
CA TYR A 236 -6.08 -17.45 -2.91
C TYR A 236 -6.31 -17.17 -4.39
N SER A 237 -6.72 -18.17 -5.16
CA SER A 237 -7.01 -18.01 -6.60
C SER A 237 -8.25 -17.15 -6.85
N GLU A 238 -9.26 -17.22 -5.97
CA GLU A 238 -10.47 -16.38 -6.07
C GLU A 238 -10.30 -14.99 -5.46
N PHE A 239 -9.30 -14.77 -4.59
CA PHE A 239 -9.15 -13.51 -3.87
C PHE A 239 -9.03 -12.28 -4.77
N PRO A 240 -8.28 -12.28 -5.89
CA PRO A 240 -8.25 -11.15 -6.83
C PRO A 240 -9.64 -10.73 -7.31
N ASN A 241 -10.49 -11.70 -7.69
CA ASN A 241 -11.86 -11.43 -8.15
C ASN A 241 -12.73 -10.85 -7.02
N ILE A 242 -12.52 -11.31 -5.79
CA ILE A 242 -13.20 -10.76 -4.60
C ILE A 242 -12.80 -9.30 -4.38
N VAL A 243 -11.51 -8.98 -4.44
CA VAL A 243 -11.03 -7.59 -4.27
C VAL A 243 -11.59 -6.70 -5.38
N GLU A 244 -11.58 -7.15 -6.63
CA GLU A 244 -12.14 -6.39 -7.76
C GLU A 244 -13.64 -6.13 -7.58
N ALA A 245 -14.42 -7.15 -7.19
CA ALA A 245 -15.85 -6.99 -6.92
C ALA A 245 -16.13 -6.01 -5.76
N VAL A 246 -15.30 -6.02 -4.71
CA VAL A 246 -15.39 -5.06 -3.60
C VAL A 246 -15.02 -3.65 -4.08
N MET A 247 -13.99 -3.49 -4.92
CA MET A 247 -13.64 -2.19 -5.53
C MET A 247 -14.77 -1.65 -6.42
N GLN A 248 -15.43 -2.51 -7.19
CA GLN A 248 -16.59 -2.12 -8.00
C GLN A 248 -17.75 -1.60 -7.13
N ARG A 249 -18.13 -2.37 -6.10
CA ARG A 249 -19.19 -1.96 -5.16
C ARG A 249 -18.81 -0.70 -4.37
N PHE A 250 -17.53 -0.53 -4.03
CA PHE A 250 -17.03 0.71 -3.45
C PHE A 250 -17.23 1.89 -4.41
N GLY A 251 -16.92 1.71 -5.69
CA GLY A 251 -17.15 2.72 -6.73
C GLY A 251 -18.62 3.08 -6.92
N GLU A 252 -19.53 2.10 -6.85
CA GLU A 252 -20.98 2.34 -6.89
C GLU A 252 -21.46 3.23 -5.72
N LEU A 253 -20.88 3.04 -4.53
CA LEU A 253 -21.26 3.80 -3.33
C LEU A 253 -20.64 5.20 -3.30
N THR A 254 -19.42 5.36 -3.82
CA THR A 254 -18.60 6.56 -3.60
C THR A 254 -18.30 7.38 -4.85
N GLY A 255 -18.49 6.79 -6.04
CA GLY A 255 -18.07 7.34 -7.32
C GLY A 255 -16.56 7.24 -7.61
N ARG A 256 -15.77 6.64 -6.71
CA ARG A 256 -14.32 6.44 -6.88
C ARG A 256 -14.05 4.99 -7.28
N HIS A 257 -13.61 4.80 -8.50
CA HIS A 257 -13.41 3.48 -9.09
C HIS A 257 -11.93 3.09 -9.07
N TYR A 258 -11.67 1.83 -8.74
CA TYR A 258 -10.32 1.27 -8.67
C TYR A 258 -10.27 -0.08 -9.39
N GLY A 259 -9.11 -0.39 -9.97
CA GLY A 259 -8.76 -1.72 -10.46
C GLY A 259 -7.59 -2.34 -9.68
N LEU A 260 -7.37 -3.64 -9.84
CA LEU A 260 -6.21 -4.33 -9.25
C LEU A 260 -4.89 -3.81 -9.85
N PHE A 261 -4.93 -3.55 -11.16
CA PHE A 261 -3.90 -2.94 -11.98
C PHE A 261 -4.57 -1.88 -12.84
N GLU A 262 -4.13 -0.63 -12.77
CA GLU A 262 -4.77 0.48 -13.49
C GLU A 262 -3.80 1.08 -14.49
N TYR A 263 -4.22 1.17 -15.75
CA TYR A 263 -3.41 1.78 -16.80
C TYR A 263 -3.73 3.27 -16.97
N LEU A 264 -2.70 4.07 -17.17
CA LEU A 264 -2.80 5.48 -17.56
C LEU A 264 -1.76 5.80 -18.62
N GLY A 265 -2.14 6.49 -19.69
CA GLY A 265 -1.23 6.91 -20.76
C GLY A 265 -1.87 6.83 -22.15
N ALA A 266 -1.03 6.89 -23.17
CA ALA A 266 -1.48 6.78 -24.56
C ALA A 266 -2.12 5.40 -24.83
N SER A 267 -3.24 5.36 -25.56
CA SER A 267 -3.88 4.08 -25.92
C SER A 267 -3.02 3.20 -26.83
N ASP A 268 -2.05 3.80 -27.52
CA ASP A 268 -1.07 3.15 -28.39
C ASP A 268 0.37 3.22 -27.82
N ALA A 269 0.51 3.29 -26.48
CA ALA A 269 1.82 3.38 -25.84
C ALA A 269 2.76 2.23 -26.25
N GLU A 270 4.03 2.56 -26.48
CA GLU A 270 5.07 1.60 -26.84
C GLU A 270 6.02 1.33 -25.66
N ARG A 271 6.14 2.30 -24.74
CA ARG A 271 6.97 2.26 -23.54
C ARG A 271 6.09 2.44 -22.30
N VAL A 272 6.18 1.53 -21.34
CA VAL A 272 5.38 1.58 -20.11
C VAL A 272 6.24 1.47 -18.86
N ILE A 273 5.87 2.17 -17.79
CA ILE A 273 6.42 1.96 -16.45
C ILE A 273 5.40 1.22 -15.57
N ILE A 274 5.85 0.26 -14.76
CA ILE A 274 5.01 -0.44 -13.79
C ILE A 274 5.59 -0.22 -12.41
N LEU A 275 4.78 0.32 -11.49
CA LEU A 275 5.22 0.67 -10.15
C LEU A 275 4.06 0.66 -9.14
N MET A 276 4.42 0.85 -7.87
CA MET A 276 3.50 0.78 -6.74
C MET A 276 3.80 1.87 -5.72
N GLY A 277 2.80 2.26 -4.92
CA GLY A 277 2.93 3.27 -3.87
C GLY A 277 3.00 4.70 -4.41
N SER A 278 3.43 5.64 -3.56
CA SER A 278 3.38 7.09 -3.83
C SER A 278 4.19 7.56 -5.03
N GLY A 279 5.14 6.75 -5.51
CA GLY A 279 5.85 7.03 -6.76
C GLY A 279 4.91 7.16 -7.97
N ILE A 280 3.69 6.62 -7.87
CA ILE A 280 2.63 6.77 -8.86
C ILE A 280 2.28 8.24 -9.11
N GLY A 281 2.24 9.11 -8.10
CA GLY A 281 1.89 10.52 -8.29
C GLY A 281 2.88 11.24 -9.23
N ALA A 282 4.18 11.10 -8.96
CA ALA A 282 5.22 11.66 -9.83
C ALA A 282 5.24 11.04 -11.24
N ALA A 283 4.93 9.74 -11.34
CA ALA A 283 4.84 9.05 -12.62
C ALA A 283 3.65 9.51 -13.45
N GLU A 284 2.50 9.74 -12.83
CA GLU A 284 1.28 10.22 -13.47
C GLU A 284 1.49 11.62 -14.05
N GLU A 285 2.03 12.55 -13.25
CA GLU A 285 2.36 13.91 -13.72
C GLU A 285 3.33 13.90 -14.92
N ALA A 286 4.33 13.01 -14.90
CA ALA A 286 5.28 12.87 -16.00
C ALA A 286 4.63 12.28 -17.25
N VAL A 287 3.87 11.18 -17.11
CA VAL A 287 3.20 10.49 -18.22
C VAL A 287 2.19 11.42 -18.89
N GLU A 288 1.33 12.10 -18.12
CA GLU A 288 0.35 13.05 -18.67
C GLU A 288 1.04 14.15 -19.48
N THR A 289 2.11 14.73 -18.93
CA THR A 289 2.91 15.76 -19.60
C THR A 289 3.54 15.24 -20.90
N MET A 290 4.11 14.03 -20.89
CA MET A 290 4.76 13.44 -22.06
C MET A 290 3.73 13.03 -23.13
N VAL A 291 2.57 12.51 -22.73
CA VAL A 291 1.45 12.19 -23.64
C VAL A 291 0.90 13.47 -24.27
N ALA A 292 0.73 14.56 -23.50
CA ALA A 292 0.32 15.85 -24.03
C ALA A 292 1.33 16.42 -25.06
N ARG A 293 2.61 16.03 -24.95
CA ARG A 293 3.68 16.35 -25.91
C ARG A 293 3.78 15.36 -27.07
N GLY A 294 2.86 14.39 -27.17
CA GLY A 294 2.76 13.43 -28.27
C GLY A 294 3.61 12.16 -28.10
N GLU A 295 4.18 11.91 -26.92
CA GLU A 295 4.93 10.68 -26.67
C GLU A 295 4.01 9.49 -26.40
N LYS A 296 4.37 8.33 -26.98
CA LYS A 296 3.66 7.05 -26.79
C LYS A 296 4.11 6.33 -25.52
N VAL A 297 3.82 6.93 -24.38
CA VAL A 297 4.16 6.41 -23.06
C VAL A 297 2.92 6.11 -22.23
N GLY A 298 3.07 5.21 -21.26
CA GLY A 298 2.05 4.93 -20.27
C GLY A 298 2.62 4.34 -18.99
N MET A 299 1.75 4.06 -18.03
CA MET A 299 2.08 3.48 -16.75
C MET A 299 1.01 2.49 -16.29
N VAL A 300 1.41 1.54 -15.45
CA VAL A 300 0.49 0.70 -14.67
C VAL A 300 0.70 0.95 -13.19
N LYS A 301 -0.39 1.30 -12.52
CA LYS A 301 -0.50 1.45 -11.08
C LYS A 301 -0.84 0.08 -10.49
N VAL A 302 0.08 -0.51 -9.72
CA VAL A 302 -0.16 -1.80 -9.05
C VAL A 302 -0.84 -1.54 -7.70
N ARG A 303 -2.07 -2.05 -7.51
CA ARG A 303 -2.82 -1.90 -6.24
C ARG A 303 -2.77 -3.19 -5.45
N LEU A 304 -3.21 -4.30 -6.06
CA LEU A 304 -3.13 -5.63 -5.44
C LEU A 304 -1.82 -6.32 -5.86
N PHE A 305 -0.82 -6.29 -4.98
CA PHE A 305 0.46 -6.96 -5.21
C PHE A 305 0.38 -8.46 -4.90
N ARG A 306 -0.40 -8.86 -3.89
CA ARG A 306 -0.63 -10.28 -3.56
C ARG A 306 -2.10 -10.53 -3.24
N PRO A 307 -2.70 -11.65 -3.69
CA PRO A 307 -2.18 -12.55 -4.73
C PRO A 307 -1.98 -11.80 -6.06
N PHE A 308 -0.86 -12.05 -6.73
CA PHE A 308 -0.57 -11.40 -7.99
C PHE A 308 -1.42 -12.04 -9.08
N SER A 309 -2.17 -11.25 -9.86
CA SER A 309 -3.00 -11.77 -10.95
C SER A 309 -2.41 -11.38 -12.32
N PRO A 310 -1.68 -12.30 -12.99
CA PRO A 310 -1.17 -12.06 -14.34
C PRO A 310 -2.27 -11.65 -15.32
N ALA A 311 -3.44 -12.30 -15.26
CA ALA A 311 -4.56 -12.01 -16.16
C ALA A 311 -5.01 -10.53 -16.08
N HIS A 312 -5.17 -9.99 -14.87
CA HIS A 312 -5.58 -8.59 -14.69
C HIS A 312 -4.47 -7.61 -15.12
N LEU A 313 -3.20 -7.93 -14.83
CA LEU A 313 -2.07 -7.12 -15.29
C LEU A 313 -2.02 -7.03 -16.82
N LEU A 314 -2.11 -8.18 -17.49
CA LEU A 314 -1.99 -8.27 -18.94
C LEU A 314 -3.19 -7.62 -19.63
N ALA A 315 -4.39 -7.73 -19.05
CA ALA A 315 -5.61 -7.09 -19.55
C ALA A 315 -5.59 -5.57 -19.44
N ALA A 316 -4.86 -5.01 -18.46
CA ALA A 316 -4.73 -3.56 -18.29
C ALA A 316 -3.86 -2.90 -19.37
N LEU A 317 -3.01 -3.66 -20.07
CA LEU A 317 -1.96 -3.12 -20.93
C LEU A 317 -2.35 -3.11 -22.42
N PRO A 318 -2.02 -2.03 -23.18
CA PRO A 318 -2.18 -2.02 -24.63
C PRO A 318 -1.31 -3.07 -25.34
N ASP A 319 -1.80 -3.61 -26.45
CA ASP A 319 -1.03 -4.55 -27.27
C ASP A 319 0.14 -3.92 -28.03
N SER A 320 0.19 -2.59 -28.10
CA SER A 320 1.28 -1.81 -28.68
C SER A 320 2.55 -1.80 -27.82
N VAL A 321 2.48 -2.24 -26.56
CA VAL A 321 3.62 -2.19 -25.65
C VAL A 321 4.77 -3.05 -26.16
N ARG A 322 5.98 -2.48 -26.18
CA ARG A 322 7.21 -3.16 -26.62
C ARG A 322 8.30 -3.14 -25.56
N ARG A 323 8.27 -2.17 -24.64
CA ARG A 323 9.30 -1.96 -23.63
C ARG A 323 8.67 -1.57 -22.30
N ILE A 324 9.12 -2.21 -21.22
CA ILE A 324 8.58 -2.03 -19.88
C ILE A 324 9.74 -1.76 -18.92
N ALA A 325 9.64 -0.72 -18.10
CA ALA A 325 10.46 -0.57 -16.91
C ALA A 325 9.62 -0.86 -15.66
N VAL A 326 10.08 -1.78 -14.83
CA VAL A 326 9.44 -2.09 -13.54
C VAL A 326 10.25 -1.43 -12.44
N LEU A 327 9.58 -0.62 -11.61
CA LEU A 327 10.22 0.16 -10.57
C LEU A 327 9.88 -0.40 -9.19
N ASP A 328 10.91 -0.88 -8.51
CA ASP A 328 10.80 -1.44 -7.17
C ASP A 328 11.34 -0.44 -6.14
N ARG A 329 10.56 -0.22 -5.08
CA ARG A 329 10.96 0.60 -3.94
C ARG A 329 11.62 -0.25 -2.85
N SER A 330 12.41 -1.24 -3.23
CA SER A 330 13.14 -2.14 -2.31
C SER A 330 14.47 -2.57 -2.93
N LYS A 331 15.34 -3.20 -2.14
CA LYS A 331 16.57 -3.82 -2.63
C LYS A 331 16.74 -5.20 -2.02
N GLU A 332 16.91 -6.22 -2.85
CA GLU A 332 17.29 -7.57 -2.43
C GLU A 332 18.74 -7.85 -2.84
N PRO A 333 19.73 -7.64 -1.95
CA PRO A 333 21.14 -7.85 -2.30
C PRO A 333 21.41 -9.29 -2.75
N GLY A 334 22.02 -9.45 -3.94
CA GLY A 334 22.35 -10.76 -4.51
C GLY A 334 21.20 -11.44 -5.26
N ALA A 335 19.99 -10.86 -5.26
CA ALA A 335 18.93 -11.35 -6.11
C ALA A 335 19.18 -11.00 -7.58
N ASP A 336 18.61 -11.80 -8.48
CA ASP A 336 18.58 -11.62 -9.94
C ASP A 336 17.55 -10.57 -10.40
N GLY A 337 16.92 -9.88 -9.46
CA GLY A 337 15.99 -8.78 -9.66
C GLY A 337 15.16 -8.52 -8.41
N GLU A 338 14.47 -7.38 -8.35
CA GLU A 338 13.56 -7.04 -7.26
C GLU A 338 12.17 -7.73 -7.39
N PRO A 339 11.37 -7.77 -6.31
CA PRO A 339 10.14 -8.56 -6.28
C PRO A 339 9.13 -8.25 -7.40
N LEU A 340 8.76 -6.98 -7.61
CA LEU A 340 7.76 -6.62 -8.62
C LEU A 340 8.30 -6.87 -10.03
N TYR A 341 9.57 -6.53 -10.29
CA TYR A 341 10.23 -6.87 -11.55
C TYR A 341 10.14 -8.37 -11.86
N LYS A 342 10.42 -9.24 -10.88
CA LYS A 342 10.37 -10.70 -11.06
C LYS A 342 8.95 -11.20 -11.34
N ASP A 343 7.94 -10.67 -10.65
CA ASP A 343 6.54 -11.04 -10.88
C ASP A 343 6.05 -10.62 -12.27
N VAL A 344 6.35 -9.39 -12.68
CA VAL A 344 6.00 -8.87 -14.01
C VAL A 344 6.72 -9.67 -15.10
N LEU A 345 8.03 -9.90 -14.95
CA LEU A 345 8.79 -10.70 -15.90
C LEU A 345 8.21 -12.10 -16.07
N THR A 346 7.85 -12.74 -14.95
CA THR A 346 7.25 -14.08 -14.94
C THR A 346 5.88 -14.08 -15.63
N ALA A 347 5.00 -13.12 -15.31
CA ALA A 347 3.68 -13.02 -15.91
C ALA A 347 3.73 -12.88 -17.44
N PHE A 348 4.61 -11.99 -17.94
CA PHE A 348 4.80 -11.81 -19.38
C PHE A 348 5.44 -13.04 -20.05
N PHE A 349 6.42 -13.65 -19.40
CA PHE A 349 7.08 -14.84 -19.93
C PHE A 349 6.11 -16.03 -20.04
N GLN A 350 5.29 -16.28 -19.02
CA GLN A 350 4.28 -17.33 -19.04
C GLN A 350 3.25 -17.10 -20.14
N ALA A 351 2.67 -15.90 -20.23
CA ALA A 351 1.70 -15.58 -21.29
C ALA A 351 2.29 -15.71 -22.70
N PHE A 352 3.58 -15.39 -22.88
CA PHE A 352 4.28 -15.63 -24.15
C PHE A 352 4.50 -17.13 -24.41
N ALA A 353 4.96 -17.89 -23.41
CA ALA A 353 5.20 -19.33 -23.52
C ALA A 353 3.90 -20.11 -23.81
N ASP A 354 2.79 -19.69 -23.22
CA ASP A 354 1.46 -20.27 -23.39
C ASP A 354 0.72 -19.74 -24.63
N SER A 355 1.37 -18.89 -25.44
CA SER A 355 0.82 -18.28 -26.66
C SER A 355 -0.41 -17.38 -26.43
N GLU A 356 -0.66 -16.93 -25.20
CA GLU A 356 -1.66 -15.91 -24.88
C GLU A 356 -1.23 -14.52 -25.41
N ARG A 357 0.09 -14.29 -25.53
CA ARG A 357 0.67 -13.11 -26.18
C ARG A 357 1.67 -13.50 -27.25
N THR A 358 1.62 -12.80 -28.38
CA THR A 358 2.53 -13.03 -29.52
C THR A 358 3.90 -12.37 -29.36
N LEU A 359 4.02 -11.39 -28.47
CA LEU A 359 5.23 -10.59 -28.28
C LEU A 359 5.64 -10.58 -26.81
N MET A 360 6.92 -10.88 -26.58
CA MET A 360 7.59 -10.65 -25.30
C MET A 360 8.22 -9.25 -25.32
N PRO A 361 7.69 -8.26 -24.58
CA PRO A 361 8.32 -6.94 -24.51
C PRO A 361 9.69 -7.04 -23.83
N ARG A 362 10.55 -6.07 -24.10
CA ARG A 362 11.80 -5.92 -23.33
C ARG A 362 11.47 -5.35 -21.96
N ILE A 363 11.71 -6.13 -20.91
CA ILE A 363 11.42 -5.75 -19.52
C ILE A 363 12.74 -5.45 -18.81
N THR A 364 12.84 -4.28 -18.17
CA THR A 364 13.97 -3.87 -17.33
C THR A 364 13.50 -3.55 -15.92
N GLY A 365 14.26 -3.94 -14.90
CA GLY A 365 14.05 -3.57 -13.51
C GLY A 365 14.89 -2.37 -13.08
N GLY A 366 14.32 -1.50 -12.26
CA GLY A 366 14.99 -0.36 -11.66
C GLY A 366 14.58 -0.16 -10.21
N ARG A 367 15.49 0.39 -9.41
CA ARG A 367 15.20 0.77 -8.01
C ARG A 367 15.10 2.26 -7.85
N PHE A 368 14.16 2.69 -7.02
CA PHE A 368 13.95 4.10 -6.68
C PHE A 368 13.60 4.27 -5.20
N GLY A 369 13.67 5.51 -4.71
CA GLY A 369 12.93 5.93 -3.52
C GLY A 369 13.27 5.24 -2.20
N LEU A 370 14.38 4.49 -2.11
CA LEU A 370 14.80 3.82 -0.88
C LEU A 370 14.98 4.84 0.24
N SER A 371 14.46 4.55 1.43
CA SER A 371 14.52 5.43 2.60
C SER A 371 14.03 6.86 2.31
N SER A 372 12.90 6.99 1.61
CA SER A 372 12.33 8.28 1.16
C SER A 372 13.31 9.16 0.38
N LYS A 373 14.26 8.56 -0.35
CA LYS A 373 14.98 9.28 -1.40
C LYS A 373 13.96 9.89 -2.36
N GLU A 374 14.20 11.15 -2.73
CA GLU A 374 13.29 11.89 -3.61
C GLU A 374 13.06 11.14 -4.94
N PHE A 375 11.84 11.24 -5.45
CA PHE A 375 11.46 10.63 -6.71
C PHE A 375 10.54 11.57 -7.48
N THR A 376 11.07 12.17 -8.54
CA THR A 376 10.44 13.32 -9.22
C THR A 376 9.98 12.96 -10.63
N PRO A 377 9.10 13.76 -11.25
CA PRO A 377 8.72 13.59 -12.66
C PRO A 377 9.91 13.60 -13.63
N ALA A 378 10.98 14.36 -13.32
CA ALA A 378 12.22 14.37 -14.09
C ALA A 378 12.93 12.99 -14.10
N MET A 379 12.93 12.32 -12.95
CA MET A 379 13.48 10.97 -12.83
C MET A 379 12.66 9.95 -13.62
N ILE A 380 11.34 10.11 -13.70
CA ILE A 380 10.47 9.27 -14.56
C ILE A 380 10.77 9.50 -16.04
N ALA A 381 10.92 10.76 -16.46
CA ALA A 381 11.30 11.08 -17.83
C ALA A 381 12.64 10.43 -18.22
N ALA A 382 13.61 10.40 -17.30
CA ALA A 382 14.89 9.69 -17.50
C ALA A 382 14.71 8.18 -17.68
N VAL A 383 13.81 7.54 -16.94
CA VAL A 383 13.47 6.11 -17.13
C VAL A 383 12.89 5.86 -18.53
N PHE A 384 11.98 6.71 -19.00
CA PHE A 384 11.44 6.60 -20.36
C PHE A 384 12.47 6.88 -21.45
N ALA A 385 13.42 7.79 -21.21
CA ALA A 385 14.53 8.05 -22.10
C ALA A 385 15.47 6.82 -22.18
N GLU A 386 15.74 6.18 -21.04
CA GLU A 386 16.51 4.93 -21.00
C GLU A 386 15.80 3.83 -21.79
N LEU A 387 14.48 3.65 -21.61
CA LEU A 387 13.66 2.71 -22.39
C LEU A 387 13.67 2.99 -23.90
N ALA A 388 13.95 4.23 -24.33
CA ALA A 388 14.01 4.56 -25.76
C ALA A 388 15.28 4.03 -26.44
N ARG A 389 16.34 3.73 -25.69
CA ARG A 389 17.62 3.23 -26.22
C ARG A 389 17.49 1.83 -26.83
N ASP A 390 18.42 1.48 -27.71
CA ASP A 390 18.47 0.14 -28.32
C ASP A 390 18.74 -0.97 -27.30
N LYS A 391 19.57 -0.65 -26.29
CA LYS A 391 19.94 -1.55 -25.19
C LYS A 391 19.75 -0.79 -23.87
N PRO A 392 18.50 -0.66 -23.37
CA PRO A 392 18.26 -0.05 -22.07
C PRO A 392 19.00 -0.84 -20.99
N LYS A 393 19.59 -0.11 -20.06
CA LYS A 393 20.22 -0.60 -18.84
C LYS A 393 19.16 -1.33 -18.02
N ASN A 394 19.43 -2.59 -17.72
CA ASN A 394 18.65 -3.35 -16.74
C ASN A 394 19.30 -3.19 -15.35
N ASN A 395 18.56 -3.48 -14.29
CA ASN A 395 19.03 -3.44 -12.91
C ASN A 395 19.58 -2.06 -12.50
N PHE A 396 18.92 -1.00 -12.99
CA PHE A 396 19.39 0.38 -12.78
C PHE A 396 18.95 0.94 -11.42
N THR A 397 19.51 2.10 -11.07
CA THR A 397 19.02 2.94 -9.96
C THR A 397 18.68 4.33 -10.48
N ILE A 398 17.74 5.02 -9.84
CA ILE A 398 17.39 6.42 -10.16
C ILE A 398 17.27 7.22 -8.87
N GLY A 399 17.77 8.46 -8.87
CA GLY A 399 17.83 9.35 -7.70
C GLY A 399 19.13 9.29 -6.89
N ILE A 400 20.16 8.60 -7.39
CA ILE A 400 21.53 8.59 -6.85
C ILE A 400 22.55 8.66 -7.99
N HIS A 401 23.78 9.04 -7.68
CA HIS A 401 24.92 8.88 -8.58
C HIS A 401 25.75 7.70 -8.07
N ASP A 402 25.72 6.59 -8.80
CA ASP A 402 26.46 5.38 -8.49
C ASP A 402 27.70 5.31 -9.40
N ASP A 403 28.80 5.89 -8.94
CA ASP A 403 30.11 5.91 -9.60
C ASP A 403 30.98 4.68 -9.27
N VAL A 404 30.41 3.70 -8.54
CA VAL A 404 31.10 2.47 -8.16
C VAL A 404 30.64 1.29 -9.00
N SER A 405 29.33 1.00 -9.01
CA SER A 405 28.73 -0.07 -9.81
C SER A 405 28.07 0.41 -11.09
N TYR A 406 28.04 1.73 -11.33
CA TYR A 406 27.55 2.35 -12.56
C TYR A 406 26.10 1.96 -12.89
N THR A 407 25.28 1.72 -11.88
CA THR A 407 23.86 1.35 -12.06
C THR A 407 22.95 2.55 -12.24
N SER A 408 23.36 3.75 -11.81
CA SER A 408 22.51 4.94 -11.86
C SER A 408 22.19 5.38 -13.29
N LEU A 409 21.01 5.95 -13.46
CA LEU A 409 20.63 6.75 -14.62
C LEU A 409 20.81 8.24 -14.30
N ASP A 410 21.26 9.00 -15.29
CA ASP A 410 21.26 10.46 -15.21
C ASP A 410 19.85 10.99 -15.50
N TRP A 411 19.47 12.10 -14.87
CA TRP A 411 18.20 12.78 -15.13
C TRP A 411 18.41 14.28 -15.29
N ASP A 412 17.49 14.91 -16.03
CA ASP A 412 17.49 16.35 -16.26
C ASP A 412 16.46 17.03 -15.35
N ASP A 413 16.94 17.71 -14.31
CA ASP A 413 16.11 18.48 -13.37
C ASP A 413 15.35 19.65 -14.03
N SER A 414 15.65 19.98 -15.30
CA SER A 414 14.92 21.00 -16.06
C SER A 414 13.53 20.54 -16.52
N PHE A 415 13.24 19.23 -16.49
CA PHE A 415 11.92 18.72 -16.83
C PHE A 415 10.87 19.21 -15.82
N LYS A 416 9.88 19.95 -16.31
CA LYS A 416 8.76 20.45 -15.52
C LYS A 416 7.46 19.79 -15.99
N PRO A 417 6.71 19.13 -15.08
CA PRO A 417 5.39 18.61 -15.41
C PRO A 417 4.39 19.77 -15.60
N ASP A 418 3.42 19.58 -16.48
CA ASP A 418 2.41 20.60 -16.77
C ASP A 418 1.49 20.81 -15.56
N ALA A 419 1.30 19.76 -14.72
CA ALA A 419 0.58 19.79 -13.45
C ALA A 419 1.09 20.86 -12.47
N ALA A 420 2.36 21.28 -12.58
CA ALA A 420 2.89 22.35 -11.74
C ALA A 420 2.36 23.76 -12.11
N THR A 421 1.62 23.90 -13.21
CA THR A 421 1.09 25.18 -13.69
C THR A 421 -0.17 25.57 -12.91
N GLY A 422 -0.22 26.82 -12.42
CA GLY A 422 -1.38 27.32 -11.67
C GLY A 422 -1.44 26.90 -10.19
N ILE A 423 -0.43 26.16 -9.69
CA ILE A 423 -0.32 25.76 -8.29
C ILE A 423 0.53 26.77 -7.51
N THR A 424 0.01 27.28 -6.40
CA THR A 424 0.80 28.05 -5.42
C THR A 424 1.62 27.08 -4.58
N ARG A 425 2.95 27.24 -4.60
CA ARG A 425 3.90 26.42 -3.83
C ARG A 425 4.65 27.30 -2.84
N CYS A 426 4.65 26.89 -1.59
CA CYS A 426 5.27 27.61 -0.49
C CYS A 426 6.30 26.71 0.20
N VAL A 427 7.48 27.26 0.51
CA VAL A 427 8.50 26.57 1.30
C VAL A 427 8.80 27.44 2.52
N PHE A 428 8.75 26.82 3.70
CA PHE A 428 8.98 27.49 4.97
C PHE A 428 10.17 26.82 5.67
N TYR A 429 11.17 27.63 6.03
CA TYR A 429 12.29 27.19 6.86
C TYR A 429 12.04 27.67 8.29
N GLY A 430 11.88 26.74 9.21
CA GLY A 430 11.69 27.00 10.65
C GLY A 430 12.77 26.32 11.49
N LEU A 431 12.95 26.81 12.71
CA LEU A 431 13.77 26.17 13.74
C LEU A 431 12.95 25.10 14.47
N GLY A 432 13.63 24.10 15.05
CA GLY A 432 12.98 23.12 15.93
C GLY A 432 12.21 23.82 17.06
N SER A 433 10.95 23.43 17.25
CA SER A 433 10.04 23.95 18.29
C SER A 433 9.64 25.43 18.19
N ASP A 434 9.83 26.10 17.04
CA ASP A 434 9.42 27.51 16.84
C ASP A 434 7.95 27.71 16.46
N GLY A 435 7.20 26.63 16.24
CA GLY A 435 5.79 26.64 15.86
C GLY A 435 5.51 26.68 14.34
N THR A 436 6.51 26.81 13.48
CA THR A 436 6.35 26.90 12.02
C THR A 436 5.58 25.72 11.44
N VAL A 437 5.91 24.50 11.85
CA VAL A 437 5.24 23.29 11.36
C VAL A 437 3.76 23.25 11.77
N SER A 438 3.46 23.53 13.04
CA SER A 438 2.08 23.56 13.53
C SER A 438 1.25 24.67 12.88
N ALA A 439 1.84 25.86 12.68
CA ALA A 439 1.21 26.96 11.98
C ALA A 439 0.87 26.60 10.52
N ASN A 440 1.78 25.92 9.82
CA ASN A 440 1.55 25.44 8.45
C ASN A 440 0.49 24.34 8.39
N LYS A 441 0.51 23.35 9.30
CA LYS A 441 -0.56 22.34 9.41
C LYS A 441 -1.93 23.00 9.60
N ASN A 442 -2.03 23.98 10.49
CA ASN A 442 -3.27 24.74 10.71
C ASN A 442 -3.67 25.56 9.48
N SER A 443 -2.71 26.20 8.80
CA SER A 443 -2.99 26.98 7.58
C SER A 443 -3.54 26.09 6.46
N ILE A 444 -2.98 24.90 6.29
CA ILE A 444 -3.47 23.90 5.33
C ILE A 444 -4.90 23.49 5.65
N LYS A 445 -5.22 23.20 6.93
CA LYS A 445 -6.59 22.90 7.36
C LYS A 445 -7.54 24.07 7.11
N ILE A 446 -7.15 25.30 7.46
CA ILE A 446 -7.96 26.50 7.22
C ILE A 446 -8.29 26.64 5.73
N ILE A 447 -7.30 26.55 4.84
CA ILE A 447 -7.52 26.67 3.39
C ILE A 447 -8.35 25.50 2.87
N GLY A 448 -8.02 24.28 3.29
CA GLY A 448 -8.69 23.05 2.84
C GLY A 448 -10.16 22.98 3.26
N GLU A 449 -10.50 23.42 4.47
CA GLU A 449 -11.86 23.33 5.02
C GLU A 449 -12.74 24.53 4.67
N ASN A 450 -12.14 25.69 4.35
CA ASN A 450 -12.89 26.93 4.08
C ASN A 450 -12.88 27.36 2.60
N THR A 451 -12.28 26.58 1.71
CA THR A 451 -12.28 26.86 0.25
C THR A 451 -12.52 25.58 -0.56
N ASP A 452 -12.79 25.71 -1.85
CA ASP A 452 -12.87 24.55 -2.76
C ASP A 452 -11.51 24.06 -3.25
N GLN A 453 -10.42 24.72 -2.87
CA GLN A 453 -9.07 24.36 -3.30
C GLN A 453 -8.65 22.99 -2.75
N HIS A 454 -7.84 22.28 -3.54
CA HIS A 454 -7.02 21.18 -3.03
C HIS A 454 -5.83 21.77 -2.27
N VAL A 455 -5.45 21.10 -1.19
CA VAL A 455 -4.32 21.48 -0.35
C VAL A 455 -3.48 20.26 -0.04
N GLN A 456 -2.17 20.43 -0.02
CA GLN A 456 -1.22 19.38 0.30
C GLN A 456 -0.14 19.95 1.22
N GLY A 457 0.31 19.16 2.19
CA GLY A 457 1.38 19.49 3.11
C GLY A 457 2.33 18.33 3.34
N TYR A 458 3.62 18.59 3.18
CA TYR A 458 4.68 17.66 3.55
C TYR A 458 5.72 18.38 4.42
N PHE A 459 6.16 17.73 5.50
CA PHE A 459 7.02 18.35 6.51
C PHE A 459 8.30 17.54 6.67
N GLN A 460 9.44 18.17 6.37
CA GLN A 460 10.75 17.59 6.56
C GLN A 460 11.32 18.07 7.90
N TYR A 461 11.71 17.13 8.76
CA TYR A 461 12.29 17.40 10.06
C TYR A 461 13.78 17.06 10.07
N ASP A 462 14.55 17.74 10.94
CA ASP A 462 15.91 17.32 11.27
C ASP A 462 15.87 16.11 12.22
N SER A 463 16.92 15.29 12.17
CA SER A 463 17.22 14.24 13.14
C SER A 463 17.55 14.78 14.55
N LYS A 464 17.94 16.05 14.65
CA LYS A 464 18.24 16.71 15.92
C LYS A 464 16.94 17.00 16.67
N LYS A 465 16.84 16.47 17.90
CA LYS A 465 15.82 16.91 18.85
C LYS A 465 16.12 18.35 19.27
N ALA A 466 15.08 19.17 19.27
CA ALA A 466 15.11 20.57 19.71
C ALA A 466 15.27 20.69 21.22
#